data_AF-A0A959NF17-F1
#
_entry.id   AF-A0A959NF17-F1
#
_cell.length_a   1.000
_cell.length_b   1.000
_cell.length_c   1.000
_cell.angle_alpha   90.00
_cell.angle_beta   90.00
_cell.angle_gamma   90.00
#
_symmetry.space_group_name_H-M   'P 1'
#
loop_
_entity.id
_entity.type
_entity.pdbx_description
1 polymer ?
#
loop_
_entity_poly.entity_id
_entity_poly.type
_entity_poly.pdbx_seq_one_letter_code
_entity_poly.pdbx_strand_id
1 'polypeptide(L)'
;DQNPPDVNAGQPNNGSDTTKGPDTKNGKNGKQKKIKQKKDPNRPLPTIGKIPKFFLRIATALKRVGIQYTEDYGTTLPGYMDSTQLFGSDLRSGEPGFGFIFGHQPDTNWINHFGARGLLSTDTLVSAMIRQRYNQRLNITAQLSPFRDFNIDVNLDKTFDKQYSELYKDTSKFDNVGLTRLNPYALGSFNISYISYQTLFTKFDPEQISETFKTFQSYRAILSKRLAGLNPYQGDVIDPNDPGYYKGYGRYAQEVIIPAFLAAYTKKDPASVKLIKNSNPNIRSNPFAGIIPKPNWTITYTGLSKLKGLDKIFTNVTIRHGYHSNLSMNSFNTALLFADPLRVSYPSFIDTLTGNYVPFFLVPNITIQESFDPLIELDMTFTNQLTTRFQFRKTRQLSLSLIDYQLAENRSTEVTLGVNWRRKGVPLIKKLGKMKLDNDVTFRLDFSLRDDATSNTKLD
;
A
#
# COMPACT_ATOMS: atom_id res chain seq x y z
N ASP A 1 -10.55 54.85 13.84
CA ASP A 1 -10.14 55.56 15.07
C ASP A 1 -11.25 55.63 16.09
N GLN A 2 -10.86 55.91 17.34
CA GLN A 2 -11.57 56.66 18.39
C GLN A 2 -13.02 56.28 18.79
N ASN A 3 -13.10 55.74 20.02
CA ASN A 3 -14.20 55.85 21.01
C ASN A 3 -14.24 57.31 21.59
N PRO A 4 -15.09 57.69 22.58
CA PRO A 4 -16.13 56.98 23.35
C PRO A 4 -17.52 57.67 23.08
N PRO A 5 -18.36 58.26 23.98
CA PRO A 5 -18.62 58.11 25.43
C PRO A 5 -20.10 58.04 25.90
N ASP A 6 -20.31 57.39 27.06
CA ASP A 6 -21.09 57.78 28.28
C ASP A 6 -22.55 58.36 28.19
N VAL A 7 -23.37 58.44 29.25
CA VAL A 7 -23.22 58.20 30.71
C VAL A 7 -24.54 57.69 31.35
N ASN A 8 -24.47 56.96 32.47
CA ASN A 8 -25.44 56.92 33.60
C ASN A 8 -26.91 56.47 33.36
N ALA A 9 -27.73 56.11 34.36
CA ALA A 9 -27.52 55.52 35.71
C ALA A 9 -28.89 55.01 36.24
N GLY A 10 -28.92 54.19 37.31
CA GLY A 10 -30.16 53.96 38.08
C GLY A 10 -30.40 52.55 38.64
N GLN A 11 -30.20 52.40 39.95
CA GLN A 11 -30.78 51.40 40.85
C GLN A 11 -31.58 52.17 41.94
N PRO A 12 -32.38 51.58 42.86
CA PRO A 12 -32.63 50.15 43.16
C PRO A 12 -34.12 49.75 43.47
N ASN A 13 -34.29 48.52 43.99
CA ASN A 13 -35.19 48.10 45.11
C ASN A 13 -36.66 47.62 44.95
N ASN A 14 -36.86 46.40 45.51
CA ASN A 14 -37.87 45.92 46.48
C ASN A 14 -39.38 45.74 46.16
N GLY A 15 -39.94 44.68 46.77
CA GLY A 15 -41.38 44.45 47.03
C GLY A 15 -42.07 43.53 46.01
N SER A 16 -42.75 42.41 46.30
CA SER A 16 -43.61 41.97 47.43
C SER A 16 -44.81 42.90 47.67
N ASP A 17 -46.07 42.46 47.71
CA ASP A 17 -46.64 41.10 47.84
C ASP A 17 -48.10 41.07 47.31
N THR A 18 -48.94 40.15 47.80
CA THR A 18 -50.42 40.09 47.84
C THR A 18 -51.13 39.06 46.94
N THR A 19 -51.57 38.02 47.64
CA THR A 19 -52.31 36.83 47.26
C THR A 19 -53.80 36.99 46.91
N LYS A 20 -54.31 36.04 46.12
CA LYS A 20 -55.66 35.39 46.18
C LYS A 20 -56.94 36.18 45.82
N GLY A 21 -57.74 35.56 44.93
CA GLY A 21 -59.20 35.73 44.76
C GLY A 21 -59.80 34.42 44.17
N PRO A 22 -61.05 34.00 44.48
CA PRO A 22 -61.50 32.61 44.27
C PRO A 22 -62.60 32.37 43.21
N ASP A 23 -62.77 31.08 42.87
CA ASP A 23 -63.95 30.33 42.39
C ASP A 23 -65.04 30.96 41.49
N THR A 24 -65.30 30.29 40.35
CA THR A 24 -66.68 30.07 39.85
C THR A 24 -66.76 28.83 38.94
N LYS A 25 -67.95 28.23 38.82
CA LYS A 25 -68.22 26.98 38.04
C LYS A 25 -68.81 27.24 36.65
N ASN A 26 -68.75 26.21 35.79
CA ASN A 26 -69.51 25.96 34.56
C ASN A 26 -69.21 26.83 33.31
N GLY A 27 -69.12 26.20 32.12
CA GLY A 27 -69.06 26.93 30.84
C GLY A 27 -68.58 26.13 29.61
N LYS A 28 -69.52 25.51 28.88
CA LYS A 28 -69.35 24.68 27.67
C LYS A 28 -68.36 25.18 26.58
N ASN A 29 -67.62 24.23 25.98
CA ASN A 29 -67.21 24.12 24.56
C ASN A 29 -66.84 25.37 23.72
N GLY A 30 -65.58 25.50 23.29
CA GLY A 30 -65.19 26.49 22.27
C GLY A 30 -63.78 26.37 21.65
N LYS A 31 -63.61 25.51 20.63
CA LYS A 31 -62.50 25.51 19.63
C LYS A 31 -61.06 25.71 20.13
N GLN A 32 -60.34 24.62 20.40
CA GLN A 32 -58.87 24.64 20.60
C GLN A 32 -58.12 25.10 19.34
N LYS A 33 -57.39 26.22 19.40
CA LYS A 33 -56.30 26.52 18.45
C LYS A 33 -55.07 25.67 18.79
N LYS A 34 -54.59 24.84 17.86
CA LYS A 34 -53.37 24.04 18.02
C LYS A 34 -52.11 24.92 18.02
N ILE A 35 -51.72 25.43 19.18
CA ILE A 35 -50.39 26.02 19.38
C ILE A 35 -49.36 24.87 19.28
N LYS A 36 -48.44 24.94 18.30
CA LYS A 36 -47.31 24.01 18.21
C LYS A 36 -46.41 24.21 19.42
N GLN A 37 -46.39 23.25 20.35
CA GLN A 37 -45.41 23.22 21.43
C GLN A 37 -44.00 23.25 20.83
N LYS A 38 -43.15 24.20 21.25
CA LYS A 38 -41.71 24.14 20.97
C LYS A 38 -41.19 22.83 21.58
N LYS A 39 -40.49 22.01 20.79
CA LYS A 39 -39.81 20.81 21.33
C LYS A 39 -38.71 21.28 22.28
N ASP A 40 -38.85 20.87 23.54
CA ASP A 40 -37.84 21.01 24.58
C ASP A 40 -36.50 20.37 24.13
N PRO A 41 -35.39 21.12 24.09
CA PRO A 41 -34.10 20.61 23.62
C PRO A 41 -33.47 19.56 24.54
N ASN A 42 -33.93 19.43 25.79
CA ASN A 42 -33.36 18.49 26.77
C ASN A 42 -34.04 17.11 26.80
N ARG A 43 -34.95 16.80 25.86
CA ARG A 43 -35.52 15.45 25.76
C ARG A 43 -34.44 14.45 25.34
N PRO A 44 -34.21 13.36 26.10
CA PRO A 44 -33.26 12.32 25.68
C PRO A 44 -33.69 11.72 24.36
N LEU A 45 -32.77 11.67 23.39
CA LEU A 45 -33.00 11.08 22.08
C LEU A 45 -33.45 9.61 22.23
N PRO A 46 -34.38 9.12 21.40
CA PRO A 46 -34.89 7.76 21.49
C PRO A 46 -33.72 6.76 21.43
N THR A 47 -33.75 5.77 22.31
CA THR A 47 -32.65 4.82 22.53
C THR A 47 -32.49 3.89 21.33
N ILE A 48 -31.71 4.35 20.34
CA ILE A 48 -31.34 3.59 19.14
C ILE A 48 -30.87 2.19 19.56
N GLY A 49 -31.55 1.16 19.04
CA GLY A 49 -31.30 -0.24 19.37
C GLY A 49 -29.85 -0.67 19.13
N LYS A 50 -29.40 -1.72 19.84
CA LYS A 50 -28.00 -2.16 19.87
C LYS A 50 -27.38 -2.28 18.47
N ILE A 51 -28.13 -2.83 17.50
CA ILE A 51 -27.69 -3.05 16.11
C ILE A 51 -27.52 -1.71 15.34
N PRO A 52 -28.55 -0.87 15.13
CA PRO A 52 -28.36 0.41 14.44
C PRO A 52 -27.37 1.35 15.18
N LYS A 53 -27.25 1.26 16.51
CA LYS A 53 -26.24 2.01 17.28
C LYS A 53 -24.80 1.54 17.03
N PHE A 54 -24.60 0.26 16.69
CA PHE A 54 -23.31 -0.29 16.28
C PHE A 54 -22.92 0.20 14.87
N PHE A 55 -23.82 0.07 13.89
CA PHE A 55 -23.58 0.57 12.53
C PHE A 55 -23.37 2.10 12.49
N LEU A 56 -24.17 2.87 13.24
CA LEU A 56 -23.98 4.31 13.38
C LEU A 56 -22.61 4.64 13.97
N ARG A 57 -22.13 3.89 14.97
CA ARG A 57 -20.78 4.07 15.52
C ARG A 57 -19.70 3.84 14.46
N ILE A 58 -19.77 2.77 13.67
CA ILE A 58 -18.82 2.51 12.57
C ILE A 58 -18.86 3.65 11.54
N ALA A 59 -20.04 4.07 11.11
CA ALA A 59 -20.20 5.17 10.17
C ALA A 59 -19.62 6.50 10.70
N THR A 60 -19.86 6.82 11.98
CA THR A 60 -19.28 8.01 12.64
C THR A 60 -17.80 7.87 13.00
N ALA A 61 -17.24 6.66 12.98
CA ALA A 61 -15.82 6.43 13.25
C ALA A 61 -14.97 6.90 12.06
N LEU A 62 -15.38 6.59 10.84
CA LEU A 62 -14.70 7.04 9.62
C LEU A 62 -14.72 8.58 9.53
N LYS A 63 -13.55 9.21 9.41
CA LYS A 63 -13.38 10.68 9.40
C LYS A 63 -13.02 11.24 8.03
N ARG A 64 -12.14 10.55 7.31
CA ARG A 64 -11.73 10.87 5.93
C ARG A 64 -11.37 9.60 5.19
N VAL A 65 -11.59 9.61 3.87
CA VAL A 65 -11.01 8.64 2.93
C VAL A 65 -10.48 9.45 1.75
N GLY A 66 -9.22 9.23 1.39
CA GLY A 66 -8.61 9.72 0.15
C GLY A 66 -8.33 8.54 -0.76
N ILE A 67 -8.71 8.64 -2.04
CA ILE A 67 -8.39 7.66 -3.07
C ILE A 67 -7.71 8.43 -4.21
N GLN A 68 -6.42 8.17 -4.43
CA GLN A 68 -5.69 8.62 -5.59
C GLN A 68 -5.47 7.42 -6.51
N TYR A 69 -6.01 7.50 -7.72
CA TYR A 69 -5.73 6.54 -8.80
C TYR A 69 -5.16 7.30 -9.99
N THR A 70 -4.03 6.83 -10.51
CA THR A 70 -3.34 7.42 -11.65
C THR A 70 -2.91 6.30 -12.59
N GLU A 71 -3.26 6.43 -13.86
CA GLU A 71 -2.65 5.69 -14.95
C GLU A 71 -1.97 6.69 -15.89
N ASP A 72 -0.68 6.50 -16.17
CA ASP A 72 0.01 7.09 -17.31
C ASP A 72 0.29 5.98 -18.31
N TYR A 73 -0.05 6.19 -19.58
CA TYR A 73 0.32 5.30 -20.67
C TYR A 73 0.55 6.09 -21.94
N GLY A 74 1.41 5.59 -22.80
CA GLY A 74 1.71 6.19 -24.09
C GLY A 74 2.36 5.18 -25.02
N THR A 75 2.07 5.33 -26.31
CA THR A 75 2.61 4.51 -27.40
C THR A 75 3.34 5.42 -28.38
N THR A 76 4.56 5.04 -28.76
CA THR A 76 5.29 5.59 -29.90
C THR A 76 5.23 4.57 -31.02
N LEU A 77 4.58 4.94 -32.12
CA LEU A 77 4.44 4.14 -33.33
C LEU A 77 5.25 4.81 -34.46
N PRO A 78 6.54 4.49 -34.62
CA PRO A 78 7.36 5.05 -35.70
C PRO A 78 6.93 4.50 -37.06
N GLY A 79 7.28 5.23 -38.13
CA GLY A 79 7.04 4.79 -39.50
C GLY A 79 5.59 4.94 -39.99
N TYR A 80 4.73 5.69 -39.29
CA TYR A 80 3.42 6.11 -39.82
C TYR A 80 3.59 6.86 -41.15
N MET A 81 2.89 6.41 -42.20
CA MET A 81 3.08 6.86 -43.58
C MET A 81 2.03 7.85 -44.10
N ASP A 82 0.88 7.95 -43.45
CA ASP A 82 -0.21 8.82 -43.88
C ASP A 82 -0.11 10.21 -43.22
N SER A 83 -0.85 11.18 -43.74
CA SER A 83 -0.69 12.58 -43.34
C SER A 83 -1.28 12.86 -41.95
N THR A 84 -0.94 14.02 -41.39
CA THR A 84 -1.46 14.48 -40.09
C THR A 84 -1.94 15.92 -40.27
N GLN A 85 -3.25 16.11 -40.25
CA GLN A 85 -3.89 17.40 -40.53
C GLN A 85 -4.66 17.89 -39.29
N LEU A 86 -5.91 18.31 -39.46
CA LEU A 86 -6.72 18.92 -38.42
C LEU A 86 -6.96 17.95 -37.24
N PHE A 87 -6.74 18.45 -36.02
CA PHE A 87 -6.82 17.67 -34.77
C PHE A 87 -5.93 16.41 -34.72
N GLY A 88 -4.91 16.30 -35.57
CA GLY A 88 -4.02 15.14 -35.61
C GLY A 88 -4.54 13.95 -36.43
N SER A 89 -5.63 14.13 -37.19
CA SER A 89 -6.14 13.17 -38.16
C SER A 89 -5.89 13.68 -39.58
N ASP A 90 -5.73 12.79 -40.55
CA ASP A 90 -6.05 13.11 -41.94
C ASP A 90 -7.59 13.15 -42.09
N LEU A 91 -8.12 14.11 -42.86
CA LEU A 91 -9.57 14.32 -43.04
C LEU A 91 -10.19 13.49 -44.16
N ARG A 92 -9.38 12.84 -45.00
CA ARG A 92 -9.78 12.01 -46.15
C ARG A 92 -9.66 10.52 -45.84
N SER A 93 -8.61 10.09 -45.14
CA SER A 93 -8.46 8.69 -44.71
C SER A 93 -9.05 8.42 -43.32
N GLY A 94 -9.04 9.42 -42.43
CA GLY A 94 -9.43 9.26 -41.03
C GLY A 94 -8.34 8.67 -40.14
N GLU A 95 -7.11 8.52 -40.65
CA GLU A 95 -5.98 7.92 -39.93
C GLU A 95 -5.22 8.95 -39.07
N PRO A 96 -4.56 8.54 -37.96
CA PRO A 96 -4.47 7.19 -37.40
C PRO A 96 -5.71 6.77 -36.58
N GLY A 97 -6.82 7.51 -36.72
CA GLY A 97 -8.07 7.26 -36.03
C GLY A 97 -8.18 7.99 -34.69
N PHE A 98 -9.33 8.63 -34.45
CA PHE A 98 -9.62 9.38 -33.22
C PHE A 98 -9.36 8.57 -31.93
N GLY A 99 -9.52 7.25 -31.95
CA GLY A 99 -9.16 6.40 -30.82
C GLY A 99 -7.70 6.57 -30.40
N PHE A 100 -6.76 6.44 -31.35
CA PHE A 100 -5.32 6.60 -31.07
C PHE A 100 -4.99 8.05 -30.65
N ILE A 101 -5.60 9.04 -31.31
CA ILE A 101 -5.45 10.47 -31.01
C ILE A 101 -5.91 10.80 -29.57
N PHE A 102 -7.02 10.22 -29.11
CA PHE A 102 -7.51 10.32 -27.73
C PHE A 102 -6.81 9.35 -26.75
N GLY A 103 -5.69 8.74 -27.13
CA GLY A 103 -4.83 7.96 -26.23
C GLY A 103 -5.23 6.49 -26.06
N HIS A 104 -6.06 5.92 -26.93
CA HIS A 104 -6.26 4.47 -26.97
C HIS A 104 -4.92 3.77 -27.28
N GLN A 105 -4.47 2.89 -26.38
CA GLN A 105 -3.22 2.15 -26.57
C GLN A 105 -3.49 0.97 -27.52
N PRO A 106 -2.85 0.91 -28.70
CA PRO A 106 -3.09 -0.17 -29.65
C PRO A 106 -2.54 -1.49 -29.12
N ASP A 107 -3.21 -2.59 -29.48
CA ASP A 107 -2.73 -3.95 -29.26
C ASP A 107 -2.03 -4.50 -30.50
N THR A 108 -1.53 -5.74 -30.42
CA THR A 108 -0.91 -6.44 -31.56
C THR A 108 -1.84 -6.51 -32.77
N ASN A 109 -3.14 -6.75 -32.58
CA ASN A 109 -4.08 -6.89 -33.68
C ASN A 109 -4.29 -5.56 -34.40
N TRP A 110 -4.43 -4.46 -33.65
CA TRP A 110 -4.49 -3.11 -34.21
C TRP A 110 -3.25 -2.78 -35.02
N ILE A 111 -2.03 -3.02 -34.49
CA ILE A 111 -0.76 -2.74 -35.19
C ILE A 111 -0.64 -3.57 -36.48
N ASN A 112 -1.02 -4.85 -36.42
CA ASN A 112 -1.01 -5.74 -37.58
C ASN A 112 -1.98 -5.24 -38.68
N HIS A 113 -3.23 -4.92 -38.33
CA HIS A 113 -4.20 -4.37 -39.29
C HIS A 113 -3.80 -2.99 -39.83
N PHE A 114 -3.18 -2.15 -38.99
CA PHE A 114 -2.71 -0.82 -39.38
C PHE A 114 -1.57 -0.92 -40.41
N GLY A 115 -0.61 -1.82 -40.19
CA GLY A 115 0.43 -2.14 -41.17
C GLY A 115 -0.11 -2.80 -42.45
N ALA A 116 -1.06 -3.72 -42.34
CA ALA A 116 -1.68 -4.39 -43.48
C ALA A 116 -2.47 -3.45 -44.42
N ARG A 117 -2.86 -2.26 -43.94
CA ARG A 117 -3.45 -1.18 -44.77
C ARG A 117 -2.42 -0.28 -45.46
N GLY A 118 -1.11 -0.57 -45.32
CA GLY A 118 -0.03 0.24 -45.90
C GLY A 118 0.28 1.54 -45.13
N LEU A 119 -0.26 1.70 -43.92
CA LEU A 119 -0.10 2.92 -43.11
C LEU A 119 1.21 2.95 -42.30
N LEU A 120 2.04 1.90 -42.42
CA LEU A 120 3.36 1.80 -41.81
C LEU A 120 4.42 1.53 -42.88
N SER A 121 5.59 2.15 -42.71
CA SER A 121 6.69 2.08 -43.66
C SER A 121 7.17 0.65 -43.87
N THR A 122 7.25 0.25 -45.14
CA THR A 122 7.82 -1.02 -45.58
C THR A 122 9.33 -0.91 -45.88
N ASP A 123 10.00 0.16 -45.47
CA ASP A 123 11.45 0.25 -45.62
C ASP A 123 12.15 -0.71 -44.63
N THR A 124 12.85 -1.69 -45.21
CA THR A 124 13.68 -2.68 -44.53
C THR A 124 14.80 -2.08 -43.64
N LEU A 125 15.16 -0.81 -43.85
CA LEU A 125 16.13 -0.05 -43.05
C LEU A 125 15.54 0.56 -41.78
N VAL A 126 14.21 0.53 -41.58
CA VAL A 126 13.57 1.03 -40.35
C VAL A 126 14.09 0.25 -39.14
N SER A 127 14.74 0.98 -38.24
CA SER A 127 15.31 0.50 -36.97
C SER A 127 14.62 1.08 -35.73
N ALA A 128 13.70 2.03 -35.93
CA ALA A 128 12.93 2.63 -34.87
C ALA A 128 11.91 1.61 -34.31
N MET A 129 12.07 1.27 -33.02
CA MET A 129 11.16 0.35 -32.33
C MET A 129 9.82 1.01 -31.99
N ILE A 130 8.73 0.24 -32.12
CA ILE A 130 7.47 0.55 -31.44
C ILE A 130 7.77 0.49 -29.93
N ARG A 131 7.28 1.48 -29.18
CA ARG A 131 7.43 1.53 -27.72
C ARG A 131 6.09 1.80 -27.06
N GLN A 132 5.80 1.12 -25.96
CA GLN A 132 4.67 1.44 -25.09
C GLN A 132 5.14 1.55 -23.64
N ARG A 133 4.51 2.45 -22.86
CA ARG A 133 4.69 2.56 -21.41
C ARG A 133 3.35 2.47 -20.69
N TYR A 134 3.37 1.96 -19.46
CA TYR A 134 2.25 1.99 -18.52
C TYR A 134 2.79 2.12 -17.09
N ASN A 135 2.36 3.15 -16.38
CA ASN A 135 2.50 3.29 -14.94
C ASN A 135 1.09 3.29 -14.33
N GLN A 136 0.85 2.40 -13.35
CA GLN A 136 -0.34 2.40 -12.51
C GLN A 136 0.09 2.75 -11.08
N ARG A 137 -0.50 3.80 -10.51
CA ARG A 137 -0.36 4.15 -9.08
C ARG A 137 -1.74 4.22 -8.42
N LEU A 138 -1.94 3.38 -7.41
CA LEU A 138 -3.07 3.44 -6.50
C LEU A 138 -2.55 3.80 -5.10
N ASN A 139 -3.15 4.81 -4.48
CA ASN A 139 -3.01 5.11 -3.06
C ASN A 139 -4.40 5.31 -2.44
N ILE A 140 -4.67 4.61 -1.34
CA ILE A 140 -5.90 4.72 -0.55
C ILE A 140 -5.50 5.02 0.88
N THR A 141 -5.94 6.16 1.40
CA THR A 141 -5.78 6.54 2.80
C THR A 141 -7.14 6.63 3.48
N ALA A 142 -7.23 6.19 4.73
CA ALA A 142 -8.44 6.31 5.54
C ALA A 142 -8.09 6.63 6.99
N GLN A 143 -8.83 7.54 7.63
CA GLN A 143 -8.72 7.78 9.07
C GLN A 143 -10.01 7.39 9.77
N LEU A 144 -9.87 6.60 10.83
CA LEU A 144 -10.95 6.15 11.70
C LEU A 144 -10.68 6.63 13.12
N SER A 145 -11.67 7.26 13.75
CA SER A 145 -11.68 7.56 15.18
C SER A 145 -12.94 6.96 15.83
N PRO A 146 -12.91 5.66 16.19
CA PRO A 146 -14.01 4.95 16.87
C PRO A 146 -14.47 5.55 18.19
N PHE A 147 -13.60 6.26 18.91
CA PHE A 147 -13.91 7.00 20.12
C PHE A 147 -12.95 8.19 20.28
N ARG A 148 -13.33 9.18 21.10
CA ARG A 148 -12.58 10.44 21.24
C ARG A 148 -11.13 10.17 21.64
N ASP A 149 -10.23 10.97 21.07
CA ASP A 149 -8.78 10.93 21.32
C ASP A 149 -8.06 9.66 20.84
N PHE A 150 -8.76 8.74 20.16
CA PHE A 150 -8.21 7.53 19.55
C PHE A 150 -8.35 7.60 18.02
N ASN A 151 -7.24 7.48 17.30
CA ASN A 151 -7.16 7.56 15.85
C ASN A 151 -6.46 6.32 15.29
N ILE A 152 -6.97 5.80 14.18
CA ILE A 152 -6.32 4.83 13.31
C ILE A 152 -6.22 5.46 11.93
N ASP A 153 -5.02 5.76 11.48
CA ASP A 153 -4.74 6.08 10.08
C ASP A 153 -4.30 4.81 9.36
N VAL A 154 -4.88 4.56 8.18
CA VAL A 154 -4.68 3.35 7.36
C VAL A 154 -4.26 3.78 5.96
N ASN A 155 -3.26 3.11 5.39
CA ASN A 155 -2.76 3.35 4.04
C ASN A 155 -2.66 2.03 3.26
N LEU A 156 -3.11 2.03 2.01
CA LEU A 156 -2.83 0.99 1.02
C LEU A 156 -2.20 1.67 -0.20
N ASP A 157 -1.08 1.15 -0.65
CA ASP A 157 -0.38 1.57 -1.85
C ASP A 157 -0.14 0.40 -2.80
N LYS A 158 -0.10 0.71 -4.10
CA LYS A 158 0.32 -0.17 -5.18
C LYS A 158 0.90 0.68 -6.31
N THR A 159 2.12 0.39 -6.74
CA THR A 159 2.66 0.84 -8.02
C THR A 159 3.01 -0.35 -8.91
N PHE A 160 2.69 -0.24 -10.19
CA PHE A 160 3.07 -1.21 -11.21
C PHE A 160 3.50 -0.46 -12.47
N ASP A 161 4.70 -0.78 -12.92
CA ASP A 161 5.33 -0.17 -14.09
C ASP A 161 5.61 -1.26 -15.12
N LYS A 162 5.28 -1.01 -16.38
CA LYS A 162 5.67 -1.86 -17.51
C LYS A 162 5.97 -1.03 -18.74
N GLN A 163 7.09 -1.34 -19.38
CA GLN A 163 7.49 -0.85 -20.68
C GLN A 163 7.51 -2.02 -21.66
N TYR A 164 7.18 -1.75 -22.91
CA TYR A 164 7.23 -2.68 -24.03
C TYR A 164 8.00 -2.04 -25.18
N SER A 165 8.82 -2.82 -25.86
CA SER A 165 9.53 -2.41 -27.06
C SER A 165 9.62 -3.57 -28.03
N GLU A 166 9.34 -3.32 -29.30
CA GLU A 166 9.56 -4.29 -30.38
C GLU A 166 10.02 -3.60 -31.66
N LEU A 167 10.79 -4.30 -32.47
CA LEU A 167 11.07 -3.88 -33.84
C LEU A 167 9.96 -4.44 -34.74
N TYR A 168 9.19 -3.56 -35.37
CA TYR A 168 8.18 -3.95 -36.37
C TYR A 168 8.56 -3.29 -37.68
N LYS A 169 8.98 -4.11 -38.66
CA LYS A 169 9.50 -3.64 -39.95
C LYS A 169 9.29 -4.68 -41.04
N ASP A 170 9.50 -4.28 -42.29
CA ASP A 170 9.48 -5.23 -43.40
C ASP A 170 10.75 -6.11 -43.41
N THR A 171 10.53 -7.39 -43.68
CA THR A 171 11.53 -8.45 -43.84
C THR A 171 11.53 -9.07 -45.25
N SER A 172 10.67 -8.58 -46.14
CA SER A 172 10.46 -9.06 -47.52
C SER A 172 11.76 -9.33 -48.29
N LYS A 173 12.72 -8.40 -48.20
CA LYS A 173 14.06 -8.46 -48.82
C LYS A 173 14.93 -9.65 -48.38
N PHE A 174 14.59 -10.30 -47.28
CA PHE A 174 15.30 -11.47 -46.76
C PHE A 174 14.43 -12.73 -46.88
N ASP A 175 13.20 -12.67 -46.34
CA ASP A 175 12.38 -13.87 -46.09
C ASP A 175 11.02 -13.86 -46.82
N ASN A 176 10.69 -12.82 -47.58
CA ASN A 176 9.38 -12.58 -48.22
C ASN A 176 8.16 -12.55 -47.28
N VAL A 177 8.35 -12.46 -45.95
CA VAL A 177 7.25 -12.52 -44.95
C VAL A 177 6.48 -11.20 -44.82
N GLY A 178 7.08 -10.06 -45.19
CA GLY A 178 6.45 -8.74 -45.04
C GLY A 178 6.74 -8.09 -43.67
N LEU A 179 5.84 -7.20 -43.25
CA LEU A 179 5.89 -6.54 -41.93
C LEU A 179 5.85 -7.59 -40.80
N THR A 180 6.95 -7.71 -40.07
CA THR A 180 7.18 -8.77 -39.07
C THR A 180 7.60 -8.17 -37.72
N ARG A 181 7.11 -8.79 -36.62
CA ARG A 181 7.43 -8.40 -35.24
C ARG A 181 8.69 -9.16 -34.79
N LEU A 182 9.75 -8.42 -34.48
CA LEU A 182 11.08 -8.94 -34.15
C LEU A 182 11.46 -8.55 -32.71
N ASN A 183 11.96 -9.53 -31.96
CA ASN A 183 12.44 -9.41 -30.58
C ASN A 183 11.50 -8.58 -29.65
N PRO A 184 10.22 -8.97 -29.50
CA PRO A 184 9.30 -8.30 -28.59
C PRO A 184 9.78 -8.45 -27.14
N TYR A 185 10.11 -7.32 -26.51
CA TYR A 185 10.68 -7.26 -25.17
C TYR A 185 9.80 -6.41 -24.25
N ALA A 186 9.45 -6.94 -23.08
CA ALA A 186 8.80 -6.18 -22.03
C ALA A 186 9.62 -6.22 -20.75
N LEU A 187 9.71 -5.10 -20.05
CA LEU A 187 10.33 -4.97 -18.74
C LEU A 187 9.42 -4.18 -17.81
N GLY A 188 9.58 -4.32 -16.50
CA GLY A 188 8.81 -3.54 -15.55
C GLY A 188 9.27 -3.71 -14.11
N SER A 189 8.51 -3.14 -13.18
CA SER A 189 8.72 -3.29 -11.74
C SER A 189 7.37 -3.23 -11.01
N PHE A 190 7.34 -3.64 -9.73
CA PHE A 190 6.19 -3.34 -8.88
C PHE A 190 6.61 -3.10 -7.43
N ASN A 191 5.79 -2.33 -6.73
CA ASN A 191 5.81 -2.22 -5.27
C ASN A 191 4.37 -2.23 -4.76
N ILE A 192 4.11 -2.90 -3.64
CA ILE A 192 2.77 -3.03 -3.08
C ILE A 192 2.78 -3.11 -1.56
N SER A 193 1.90 -2.35 -0.92
CA SER A 193 1.58 -2.50 0.50
C SER A 193 1.21 -3.95 0.83
N TYR A 194 1.89 -4.53 1.81
CA TYR A 194 1.81 -5.95 2.12
C TYR A 194 1.77 -6.20 3.64
N ILE A 195 1.66 -7.46 4.05
CA ILE A 195 1.64 -7.87 5.46
C ILE A 195 2.43 -9.18 5.60
N SER A 196 3.44 -9.18 6.49
CA SER A 196 4.32 -10.33 6.74
C SER A 196 4.72 -10.54 8.22
N TYR A 197 4.20 -9.72 9.15
CA TYR A 197 4.59 -9.74 10.58
C TYR A 197 4.35 -11.07 11.30
N GLN A 198 3.56 -11.99 10.72
CA GLN A 198 3.27 -13.31 11.28
C GLN A 198 4.53 -14.11 11.61
N THR A 199 5.64 -13.83 10.92
CA THR A 199 6.94 -14.50 11.12
C THR A 199 8.02 -13.58 11.72
N LEU A 200 7.77 -12.27 11.90
CA LEU A 200 8.76 -11.30 12.41
C LEU A 200 9.16 -11.53 13.88
N PHE A 201 8.23 -12.03 14.68
CA PHE A 201 8.42 -12.31 16.11
C PHE A 201 8.89 -13.74 16.39
N THR A 202 9.23 -14.51 15.36
CA THR A 202 9.95 -15.78 15.54
C THR A 202 11.32 -15.52 16.15
N LYS A 203 11.83 -16.49 16.92
CA LYS A 203 13.25 -16.51 17.33
C LYS A 203 14.11 -16.38 16.07
N PHE A 204 15.15 -15.56 16.16
CA PHE A 204 16.14 -15.37 15.11
C PHE A 204 17.51 -15.60 15.73
N ASP A 205 18.31 -16.38 15.04
CA ASP A 205 19.71 -16.63 15.30
C ASP A 205 20.37 -16.54 13.93
N PRO A 206 21.29 -15.58 13.68
CA PRO A 206 21.85 -15.39 12.35
C PRO A 206 22.75 -16.56 11.92
N GLU A 207 23.23 -17.37 12.88
CA GLU A 207 24.11 -18.52 12.66
C GLU A 207 23.33 -19.81 12.33
N GLN A 208 21.99 -19.82 12.49
CA GLN A 208 21.14 -21.01 12.30
C GLN A 208 20.06 -20.81 11.23
N ILE A 209 19.82 -21.86 10.43
CA ILE A 209 18.75 -21.87 9.43
C ILE A 209 17.38 -21.74 10.12
N SER A 210 16.70 -20.62 9.89
CA SER A 210 15.44 -20.31 10.56
C SER A 210 14.31 -21.29 10.21
N GLU A 211 13.40 -21.54 11.15
CA GLU A 211 12.27 -22.44 10.93
C GLU A 211 11.32 -21.94 9.83
N THR A 212 11.27 -20.61 9.61
CA THR A 212 10.55 -20.00 8.49
C THR A 212 11.20 -20.35 7.15
N PHE A 213 12.53 -20.44 7.10
CA PHE A 213 13.27 -20.86 5.90
C PHE A 213 13.07 -22.35 5.59
N LYS A 214 13.10 -23.23 6.59
CA LYS A 214 12.77 -24.67 6.40
C LYS A 214 11.33 -24.86 5.91
N THR A 215 10.40 -24.09 6.48
CA THR A 215 8.99 -24.04 6.01
C THR A 215 8.93 -23.63 4.53
N PHE A 216 9.64 -22.56 4.14
CA PHE A 216 9.80 -22.12 2.76
C PHE A 216 10.36 -23.22 1.84
N GLN A 217 11.46 -23.89 2.23
CA GLN A 217 12.02 -25.00 1.46
C GLN A 217 10.99 -26.12 1.22
N SER A 218 10.25 -26.53 2.27
CA SER A 218 9.24 -27.61 2.18
C SER A 218 8.02 -27.26 1.33
N TYR A 219 7.59 -25.99 1.36
CA TYR A 219 6.44 -25.51 0.59
C TYR A 219 6.65 -25.58 -0.93
N ARG A 220 7.91 -25.62 -1.40
CA ARG A 220 8.23 -25.74 -2.83
C ARG A 220 7.70 -27.04 -3.45
N ALA A 221 7.82 -28.19 -2.78
CA ALA A 221 7.32 -29.46 -3.29
C ALA A 221 5.79 -29.46 -3.47
N ILE A 222 5.07 -28.84 -2.52
CA ILE A 222 3.60 -28.69 -2.58
C ILE A 222 3.19 -27.79 -3.76
N LEU A 223 3.93 -26.71 -4.00
CA LEU A 223 3.66 -25.79 -5.11
C LEU A 223 4.08 -26.34 -6.47
N SER A 224 5.14 -27.15 -6.54
CA SER A 224 5.53 -27.92 -7.73
C SER A 224 4.39 -28.83 -8.19
N LYS A 225 3.86 -29.68 -7.29
CA LYS A 225 2.68 -30.51 -7.57
C LYS A 225 1.46 -29.70 -8.00
N ARG A 226 1.22 -28.55 -7.36
CA ARG A 226 0.09 -27.68 -7.67
C ARG A 226 0.21 -26.99 -9.04
N LEU A 227 1.43 -26.69 -9.48
CA LEU A 227 1.69 -26.12 -10.81
C LEU A 227 1.60 -27.18 -11.91
N ALA A 228 2.09 -28.39 -11.65
CA ALA A 228 1.94 -29.54 -12.55
C ALA A 228 0.47 -29.83 -12.88
N GLY A 229 -0.38 -30.06 -11.87
CA GLY A 229 -1.82 -30.29 -12.04
C GLY A 229 -2.64 -29.07 -12.52
N LEU A 230 -1.98 -27.95 -12.85
CA LEU A 230 -2.58 -26.76 -13.46
C LEU A 230 -2.04 -26.47 -14.87
N ASN A 231 -0.88 -27.03 -15.26
CA ASN A 231 -0.24 -26.81 -16.54
C ASN A 231 -0.53 -27.97 -17.52
N PRO A 232 -1.32 -27.77 -18.60
CA PRO A 232 -1.66 -28.82 -19.55
C PRO A 232 -0.46 -29.46 -20.28
N TYR A 233 0.70 -28.80 -20.31
CA TYR A 233 1.92 -29.32 -20.92
C TYR A 233 2.71 -30.30 -20.03
N GLN A 234 2.31 -30.47 -18.77
CA GLN A 234 3.12 -31.16 -17.76
C GLN A 234 2.80 -32.66 -17.64
N GLY A 235 1.52 -33.04 -17.73
CA GLY A 235 1.08 -34.43 -17.76
C GLY A 235 1.28 -35.22 -16.46
N ASP A 236 1.35 -34.54 -15.31
CA ASP A 236 1.62 -35.10 -13.96
C ASP A 236 2.93 -35.92 -13.86
N VAL A 237 3.93 -35.60 -14.70
CA VAL A 237 5.21 -36.31 -14.76
C VAL A 237 6.15 -35.86 -13.62
N ILE A 238 6.57 -36.78 -12.75
CA ILE A 238 7.58 -36.55 -11.71
C ILE A 238 8.95 -36.27 -12.36
N ASP A 239 9.77 -35.39 -11.77
CA ASP A 239 11.13 -35.13 -12.27
C ASP A 239 12.04 -36.35 -12.04
N PRO A 240 12.66 -36.94 -13.09
CA PRO A 240 13.54 -38.09 -12.94
C PRO A 240 14.80 -37.81 -12.10
N ASN A 241 15.24 -36.56 -12.03
CA ASN A 241 16.44 -36.16 -11.28
C ASN A 241 16.12 -35.73 -9.84
N ASP A 242 14.86 -35.39 -9.56
CA ASP A 242 14.44 -34.84 -8.27
C ASP A 242 13.02 -35.31 -7.89
N PRO A 243 12.85 -36.58 -7.44
CA PRO A 243 11.52 -37.20 -7.26
C PRO A 243 10.58 -36.54 -6.24
N GLY A 244 11.03 -35.53 -5.49
CA GLY A 244 10.17 -34.67 -4.66
C GLY A 244 9.40 -33.60 -5.46
N TYR A 245 9.70 -33.46 -6.76
CA TYR A 245 9.22 -32.40 -7.63
C TYR A 245 8.69 -32.95 -8.97
N TYR A 246 7.97 -32.11 -9.70
CA TYR A 246 7.39 -32.42 -11.00
C TYR A 246 8.23 -31.81 -12.11
N LYS A 247 8.43 -32.55 -13.20
CA LYS A 247 9.25 -32.15 -14.36
C LYS A 247 8.83 -30.77 -14.87
N GLY A 248 9.78 -29.85 -15.08
CA GLY A 248 9.49 -28.46 -15.46
C GLY A 248 9.18 -27.54 -14.27
N TYR A 249 8.90 -28.08 -13.08
CA TYR A 249 8.62 -27.34 -11.84
C TYR A 249 9.52 -27.84 -10.69
N GLY A 250 10.83 -27.92 -10.95
CA GLY A 250 11.83 -28.36 -9.98
C GLY A 250 12.04 -27.38 -8.82
N ARG A 251 12.92 -27.75 -7.88
CA ARG A 251 13.22 -27.00 -6.64
C ARG A 251 13.69 -25.54 -6.84
N TYR A 252 14.15 -25.21 -8.05
CA TYR A 252 14.65 -23.88 -8.43
C TYR A 252 13.73 -23.13 -9.42
N ALA A 253 12.58 -23.70 -9.81
CA ALA A 253 11.63 -23.01 -10.67
C ALA A 253 11.11 -21.73 -10.00
N GLN A 254 11.23 -20.59 -10.69
CA GLN A 254 10.75 -19.28 -10.21
C GLN A 254 9.26 -19.32 -9.82
N GLU A 255 8.43 -20.00 -10.63
CA GLU A 255 7.00 -20.16 -10.37
C GLU A 255 6.70 -20.93 -9.08
N VAL A 256 7.61 -21.80 -8.65
CA VAL A 256 7.52 -22.55 -7.38
C VAL A 256 8.06 -21.71 -6.22
N ILE A 257 9.25 -21.11 -6.38
CA ILE A 257 9.94 -20.39 -5.31
C ILE A 257 9.15 -19.17 -4.82
N ILE A 258 8.68 -18.30 -5.73
CA ILE A 258 8.04 -17.04 -5.34
C ILE A 258 6.78 -17.28 -4.46
N PRO A 259 5.79 -18.09 -4.86
CA PRO A 259 4.65 -18.38 -3.99
C PRO A 259 5.03 -19.17 -2.74
N ALA A 260 6.11 -19.98 -2.74
CA ALA A 260 6.56 -20.69 -1.54
C ALA A 260 7.12 -19.71 -0.48
N PHE A 261 7.96 -18.77 -0.92
CA PHE A 261 8.48 -17.67 -0.10
C PHE A 261 7.34 -16.82 0.48
N LEU A 262 6.42 -16.37 -0.37
CA LEU A 262 5.26 -15.57 0.05
C LEU A 262 4.31 -16.34 0.98
N ALA A 263 4.12 -17.64 0.78
CA ALA A 263 3.31 -18.49 1.65
C ALA A 263 3.96 -18.62 3.04
N ALA A 264 5.24 -19.03 3.11
CA ALA A 264 5.94 -19.26 4.36
C ALA A 264 6.07 -17.98 5.20
N TYR A 265 6.62 -16.90 4.62
CA TYR A 265 6.90 -15.67 5.38
C TYR A 265 5.65 -14.91 5.81
N THR A 266 4.48 -15.16 5.19
CA THR A 266 3.19 -14.62 5.64
C THR A 266 2.31 -15.64 6.38
N LYS A 267 2.83 -16.83 6.68
CA LYS A 267 2.16 -17.94 7.38
C LYS A 267 0.82 -18.33 6.73
N LYS A 268 0.79 -18.42 5.40
CA LYS A 268 -0.36 -18.90 4.59
C LYS A 268 -0.14 -20.35 4.13
N ASP A 269 -1.24 -21.00 3.79
CA ASP A 269 -1.24 -22.32 3.16
C ASP A 269 -0.77 -22.24 1.69
N PRO A 270 0.26 -23.02 1.27
CA PRO A 270 0.75 -23.04 -0.11
C PRO A 270 -0.27 -23.55 -1.14
N ALA A 271 -1.31 -24.31 -0.75
CA ALA A 271 -2.40 -24.66 -1.65
C ALA A 271 -3.34 -23.48 -1.94
N SER A 272 -3.43 -22.49 -1.03
CA SER A 272 -4.32 -21.32 -1.14
C SER A 272 -3.70 -20.09 -1.84
N VAL A 273 -2.38 -19.91 -1.81
CA VAL A 273 -1.73 -18.68 -2.32
C VAL A 273 -1.95 -18.46 -3.82
N LYS A 274 -1.88 -17.20 -4.27
CA LYS A 274 -2.00 -16.88 -5.70
C LYS A 274 -0.66 -17.10 -6.41
N LEU A 275 -0.73 -17.76 -7.56
CA LEU A 275 0.40 -18.01 -8.46
C LEU A 275 0.60 -16.81 -9.39
N ILE A 276 1.75 -16.77 -10.07
CA ILE A 276 2.05 -15.79 -11.12
C ILE A 276 1.28 -16.17 -12.39
N LYS A 277 0.95 -15.20 -13.24
CA LYS A 277 0.35 -15.46 -14.56
C LYS A 277 1.39 -15.34 -15.68
N ASN A 278 1.40 -16.31 -16.59
CA ASN A 278 2.19 -16.27 -17.82
C ASN A 278 1.47 -15.59 -19.00
N SER A 279 0.30 -14.98 -18.78
CA SER A 279 -0.49 -14.28 -19.80
C SER A 279 -0.18 -12.77 -19.83
N ASN A 280 0.17 -12.24 -21.01
CA ASN A 280 0.44 -10.82 -21.24
C ASN A 280 -0.31 -10.26 -22.49
N PRO A 281 -1.66 -10.26 -22.51
CA PRO A 281 -2.41 -9.84 -23.70
C PRO A 281 -2.34 -8.35 -24.06
N ASN A 282 -1.91 -7.46 -23.15
CA ASN A 282 -1.79 -6.02 -23.42
C ASN A 282 -0.84 -5.29 -22.46
N ILE A 283 -0.55 -4.00 -22.73
CA ILE A 283 0.34 -3.17 -21.89
C ILE A 283 -0.15 -3.02 -20.43
N ARG A 284 -1.47 -3.10 -20.17
CA ARG A 284 -2.02 -3.04 -18.80
C ARG A 284 -1.93 -4.36 -18.03
N SER A 285 -1.60 -5.47 -18.69
CA SER A 285 -1.55 -6.80 -18.09
C SER A 285 -0.47 -6.90 -17.02
N ASN A 286 -0.86 -7.28 -15.81
CA ASN A 286 0.02 -7.41 -14.65
C ASN A 286 0.09 -8.89 -14.21
N PRO A 287 1.24 -9.57 -14.36
CA PRO A 287 1.36 -11.00 -14.03
C PRO A 287 1.25 -11.29 -12.53
N PHE A 288 1.50 -10.27 -11.70
CA PHE A 288 1.45 -10.31 -10.24
C PHE A 288 0.10 -9.83 -9.68
N ALA A 289 -0.94 -9.65 -10.52
CA ALA A 289 -2.25 -9.15 -10.09
C ALA A 289 -2.98 -10.02 -9.05
N GLY A 290 -2.51 -11.24 -8.78
CA GLY A 290 -2.96 -12.06 -7.65
C GLY A 290 -2.47 -11.55 -6.29
N ILE A 291 -1.45 -10.70 -6.26
CA ILE A 291 -0.95 -10.00 -5.07
C ILE A 291 -1.80 -8.73 -4.89
N ILE A 292 -2.66 -8.76 -3.88
CA ILE A 292 -3.64 -7.71 -3.56
C ILE A 292 -3.08 -6.84 -2.43
N PRO A 293 -3.16 -5.49 -2.51
CA PRO A 293 -2.60 -4.61 -1.49
C PRO A 293 -3.23 -4.84 -0.11
N LYS A 294 -2.50 -4.48 0.94
CA LYS A 294 -2.88 -4.71 2.34
C LYS A 294 -2.73 -3.45 3.17
N PRO A 295 -3.59 -3.24 4.18
CA PRO A 295 -3.52 -2.05 5.02
C PRO A 295 -2.23 -2.05 5.84
N ASN A 296 -1.42 -1.03 5.61
CA ASN A 296 -0.48 -0.48 6.59
C ASN A 296 -1.27 0.43 7.55
N TRP A 297 -0.87 0.54 8.81
CA TRP A 297 -1.62 1.31 9.81
C TRP A 297 -0.74 2.05 10.81
N THR A 298 -1.27 3.16 11.34
CA THR A 298 -0.77 3.84 12.54
C THR A 298 -1.94 4.12 13.48
N ILE A 299 -1.88 3.53 14.68
CA ILE A 299 -2.81 3.73 15.79
C ILE A 299 -2.18 4.74 16.75
N THR A 300 -2.92 5.77 17.14
CA THR A 300 -2.51 6.76 18.14
C THR A 300 -3.63 7.05 19.12
N TYR A 301 -3.33 7.04 20.43
CA TYR A 301 -4.27 7.34 21.50
C TYR A 301 -3.71 8.42 22.44
N THR A 302 -4.41 9.55 22.57
CA THR A 302 -4.05 10.70 23.42
C THR A 302 -5.05 10.94 24.55
N GLY A 303 -5.89 9.96 24.87
CA GLY A 303 -6.99 10.11 25.83
C GLY A 303 -6.61 9.90 27.30
N LEU A 304 -5.46 9.29 27.62
CA LEU A 304 -5.16 8.86 29.00
C LEU A 304 -5.03 10.03 29.99
N SER A 305 -4.41 11.15 29.59
CA SER A 305 -4.28 12.34 30.47
C SER A 305 -5.63 13.00 30.80
N LYS A 306 -6.72 12.56 30.18
CA LYS A 306 -8.09 13.08 30.40
C LYS A 306 -8.90 12.17 31.35
N LEU A 307 -8.27 11.14 31.92
CA LEU A 307 -8.85 10.25 32.91
C LEU A 307 -8.61 10.80 34.33
N LYS A 308 -9.67 10.83 35.15
CA LYS A 308 -9.64 11.34 36.54
C LYS A 308 -8.60 10.59 37.37
N GLY A 309 -7.60 11.32 37.88
CA GLY A 309 -6.44 10.81 38.59
C GLY A 309 -5.14 10.97 37.78
N LEU A 310 -5.18 10.67 36.48
CA LEU A 310 -4.03 10.85 35.58
C LEU A 310 -3.87 12.32 35.15
N ASP A 311 -4.98 13.06 35.07
CA ASP A 311 -5.06 14.50 34.81
C ASP A 311 -4.21 15.37 35.75
N LYS A 312 -3.93 14.89 36.96
CA LYS A 312 -3.07 15.57 37.96
C LYS A 312 -1.57 15.30 37.78
N ILE A 313 -1.23 14.19 37.13
CA ILE A 313 0.14 13.70 36.96
C ILE A 313 0.67 14.09 35.57
N PHE A 314 -0.16 13.92 34.54
CA PHE A 314 0.19 14.08 33.14
C PHE A 314 -0.64 15.18 32.47
N THR A 315 0.02 16.08 31.75
CA THR A 315 -0.64 17.02 30.83
C THR A 315 -0.97 16.34 29.51
N ASN A 316 -0.07 15.47 29.02
CA ASN A 316 -0.29 14.64 27.84
C ASN A 316 0.24 13.22 28.04
N VAL A 317 -0.47 12.24 27.45
CA VAL A 317 0.00 10.86 27.33
C VAL A 317 -0.42 10.36 25.95
N THR A 318 0.55 10.19 25.06
CA THR A 318 0.38 9.62 23.72
C THR A 318 0.88 8.18 23.72
N ILE A 319 0.01 7.22 23.40
CA ILE A 319 0.41 5.87 23.01
C ILE A 319 0.34 5.78 21.48
N ARG A 320 1.40 5.30 20.83
CA ARG A 320 1.44 5.09 19.37
C ARG A 320 1.93 3.69 19.01
N HIS A 321 1.37 3.14 17.94
CA HIS A 321 1.74 1.86 17.34
C HIS A 321 1.58 1.97 15.82
N GLY A 322 2.61 1.68 15.04
CA GLY A 322 2.59 1.71 13.58
C GLY A 322 3.14 0.43 12.98
N TYR A 323 2.51 -0.06 11.91
CA TYR A 323 3.03 -1.14 11.07
C TYR A 323 2.99 -0.72 9.60
N HIS A 324 4.15 -0.83 8.95
CA HIS A 324 4.34 -0.55 7.55
C HIS A 324 5.09 -1.72 6.91
N SER A 325 4.53 -2.35 5.88
CA SER A 325 5.21 -3.35 5.07
C SER A 325 4.92 -3.14 3.59
N ASN A 326 5.94 -3.44 2.79
CA ASN A 326 5.89 -3.46 1.34
C ASN A 326 6.40 -4.80 0.82
N LEU A 327 6.04 -5.08 -0.43
CA LEU A 327 6.54 -6.17 -1.24
C LEU A 327 6.87 -5.60 -2.62
N SER A 328 8.13 -5.74 -3.05
CA SER A 328 8.60 -5.19 -4.31
C SER A 328 9.35 -6.22 -5.16
N MET A 329 9.34 -5.96 -6.47
CA MET A 329 10.29 -6.49 -7.43
C MET A 329 10.91 -5.31 -8.15
N ASN A 330 12.23 -5.15 -8.03
CA ASN A 330 12.96 -4.02 -8.61
C ASN A 330 12.93 -4.06 -10.14
N SER A 331 12.95 -5.27 -10.70
CA SER A 331 12.74 -5.53 -12.12
C SER A 331 12.04 -6.86 -12.36
N PHE A 332 11.39 -6.96 -13.52
CA PHE A 332 11.02 -8.20 -14.19
C PHE A 332 11.16 -7.97 -15.71
N ASN A 333 11.41 -9.02 -16.49
CA ASN A 333 11.54 -8.92 -17.95
C ASN A 333 11.02 -10.17 -18.67
N THR A 334 10.62 -10.04 -19.94
CA THR A 334 10.23 -11.18 -20.78
C THR A 334 11.37 -12.18 -20.97
N ALA A 335 11.04 -13.47 -20.94
CA ALA A 335 11.95 -14.54 -21.32
C ALA A 335 11.89 -14.79 -22.83
N LEU A 336 13.06 -14.92 -23.49
CA LEU A 336 13.15 -15.17 -24.94
C LEU A 336 12.61 -16.56 -25.34
N LEU A 337 12.78 -17.56 -24.47
CA LEU A 337 12.41 -18.96 -24.73
C LEU A 337 11.03 -19.35 -24.16
N PHE A 338 10.19 -18.37 -23.78
CA PHE A 338 8.80 -18.68 -23.40
C PHE A 338 8.00 -19.18 -24.62
N ALA A 339 7.30 -20.29 -24.47
CA ALA A 339 6.40 -20.83 -25.50
C ALA A 339 5.09 -21.34 -24.89
N ASP A 340 3.98 -21.04 -25.55
CA ASP A 340 2.62 -21.51 -25.22
C ASP A 340 1.82 -21.77 -26.52
N PRO A 341 2.12 -22.87 -27.25
CA PRO A 341 1.55 -23.13 -28.58
C PRO A 341 0.03 -23.33 -28.58
N LEU A 342 -0.54 -23.87 -27.50
CA LEU A 342 -1.99 -24.04 -27.30
C LEU A 342 -2.68 -22.79 -26.73
N ARG A 343 -1.92 -21.73 -26.40
CA ARG A 343 -2.41 -20.46 -25.82
C ARG A 343 -3.18 -20.63 -24.50
N VAL A 344 -2.78 -21.60 -23.68
CA VAL A 344 -3.43 -21.95 -22.40
C VAL A 344 -2.96 -21.10 -21.21
N SER A 345 -2.09 -20.11 -21.45
CA SER A 345 -1.48 -19.23 -20.43
C SER A 345 -0.52 -19.94 -19.45
N TYR A 346 0.11 -21.01 -19.90
CA TYR A 346 1.18 -21.74 -19.19
C TYR A 346 2.40 -21.96 -20.10
N PRO A 347 3.61 -22.10 -19.54
CA PRO A 347 4.80 -22.39 -20.32
C PRO A 347 4.87 -23.86 -20.73
N SER A 348 5.35 -24.11 -21.95
CA SER A 348 5.58 -25.43 -22.54
C SER A 348 7.06 -25.75 -22.79
N PHE A 349 7.90 -24.75 -22.97
CA PHE A 349 9.33 -24.92 -23.21
C PHE A 349 10.07 -25.17 -21.89
N ILE A 350 10.80 -26.29 -21.83
CA ILE A 350 11.68 -26.65 -20.71
C ILE A 350 13.12 -26.34 -21.11
N ASP A 351 13.82 -25.57 -20.28
CA ASP A 351 15.25 -25.32 -20.43
C ASP A 351 16.06 -26.60 -20.11
N THR A 352 16.94 -26.97 -21.04
CA THR A 352 17.80 -28.16 -20.93
C THR A 352 18.86 -28.07 -19.84
N LEU A 353 19.21 -26.86 -19.38
CA LEU A 353 20.22 -26.66 -18.33
C LEU A 353 19.62 -26.78 -16.92
N THR A 354 18.47 -26.16 -16.68
CA THR A 354 17.84 -26.14 -15.34
C THR A 354 16.73 -27.18 -15.15
N GLY A 355 16.23 -27.81 -16.22
CA GLY A 355 15.11 -28.76 -16.16
C GLY A 355 13.73 -28.11 -15.91
N ASN A 356 13.67 -26.77 -15.85
CA ASN A 356 12.46 -26.01 -15.52
C ASN A 356 11.78 -25.44 -16.77
N TYR A 357 10.48 -25.21 -16.67
CA TYR A 357 9.76 -24.39 -17.64
C TYR A 357 10.26 -22.94 -17.60
N VAL A 358 10.42 -22.35 -18.78
CA VAL A 358 10.75 -20.93 -18.92
C VAL A 358 9.45 -20.10 -18.78
N PRO A 359 9.26 -19.31 -17.72
CA PRO A 359 8.04 -18.51 -17.52
C PRO A 359 8.02 -17.29 -18.44
N PHE A 360 6.85 -16.67 -18.62
CA PHE A 360 6.71 -15.49 -19.49
C PHE A 360 7.59 -14.33 -19.02
N PHE A 361 7.66 -14.12 -17.70
CA PHE A 361 8.49 -13.10 -17.06
C PHE A 361 9.53 -13.72 -16.14
N LEU A 362 10.79 -13.40 -16.36
CA LEU A 362 11.89 -13.59 -15.43
C LEU A 362 11.86 -12.48 -14.36
N VAL A 363 12.19 -12.83 -13.13
CA VAL A 363 12.27 -11.96 -11.96
C VAL A 363 13.63 -12.19 -11.30
N PRO A 364 14.55 -11.21 -11.31
CA PRO A 364 15.86 -11.36 -10.67
C PRO A 364 15.79 -11.43 -9.13
N ASN A 365 14.92 -10.61 -8.52
CA ASN A 365 14.78 -10.55 -7.07
C ASN A 365 13.34 -10.23 -6.63
N ILE A 366 12.99 -10.68 -5.43
CA ILE A 366 11.78 -10.26 -4.73
C ILE A 366 12.13 -9.86 -3.30
N THR A 367 11.60 -8.72 -2.85
CA THR A 367 11.95 -8.12 -1.55
C THR A 367 10.70 -7.84 -0.73
N ILE A 368 10.68 -8.25 0.54
CA ILE A 368 9.72 -7.79 1.54
C ILE A 368 10.46 -6.87 2.49
N GLN A 369 9.97 -5.65 2.69
CA GLN A 369 10.37 -4.82 3.82
C GLN A 369 9.20 -4.70 4.80
N GLU A 370 9.49 -4.71 6.08
CA GLU A 370 8.51 -4.40 7.12
C GLU A 370 9.15 -3.68 8.32
N SER A 371 8.37 -2.79 8.92
CA SER A 371 8.71 -2.13 10.17
C SER A 371 7.47 -2.01 11.05
N PHE A 372 7.63 -2.40 12.31
CA PHE A 372 6.86 -1.81 13.38
C PHE A 372 7.55 -0.53 13.82
N ASP A 373 7.05 0.60 13.31
CA ASP A 373 7.60 1.92 13.53
C ASP A 373 6.53 2.87 14.08
N PRO A 374 6.34 2.92 15.41
CA PRO A 374 6.92 2.06 16.44
C PRO A 374 6.06 0.81 16.71
N LEU A 375 6.62 -0.27 17.25
CA LEU A 375 5.83 -1.38 17.80
C LEU A 375 5.03 -0.93 19.03
N ILE A 376 5.68 -0.14 19.88
CA ILE A 376 5.01 0.67 20.90
C ILE A 376 5.84 1.92 21.14
N GLU A 377 5.17 3.05 21.24
CA GLU A 377 5.73 4.28 21.79
C GLU A 377 4.79 4.82 22.87
N LEU A 378 5.40 5.26 23.95
CA LEU A 378 4.76 5.92 25.08
C LEU A 378 5.47 7.26 25.29
N ASP A 379 4.82 8.35 24.89
CA ASP A 379 5.27 9.72 25.09
C ASP A 379 4.40 10.40 26.14
N MET A 380 5.00 10.77 27.27
CA MET A 380 4.31 11.30 28.45
C MET A 380 4.90 12.65 28.84
N THR A 381 4.04 13.66 28.92
CA THR A 381 4.38 14.98 29.49
C THR A 381 3.70 15.11 30.85
N PHE A 382 4.50 15.41 31.87
CA PHE A 382 4.07 15.57 33.26
C PHE A 382 3.74 17.03 33.59
N THR A 383 2.93 17.25 34.63
CA THR A 383 2.57 18.59 35.12
C THR A 383 3.77 19.42 35.60
N ASN A 384 4.86 18.76 36.02
CA ASN A 384 6.12 19.38 36.45
C ASN A 384 7.11 19.72 35.31
N GLN A 385 6.65 19.72 34.03
CA GLN A 385 7.47 19.98 32.84
C GLN A 385 8.60 18.94 32.58
N LEU A 386 8.47 17.74 33.14
CA LEU A 386 9.17 16.55 32.68
C LEU A 386 8.44 15.97 31.46
N THR A 387 9.19 15.47 30.48
CA THR A 387 8.71 14.68 29.34
C THR A 387 9.55 13.41 29.25
N THR A 388 8.91 12.26 29.08
CA THR A 388 9.58 10.96 28.90
C THR A 388 8.98 10.24 27.70
N ARG A 389 9.84 9.81 26.77
CA ARG A 389 9.46 9.11 25.55
C ARG A 389 10.19 7.77 25.48
N PHE A 390 9.44 6.68 25.63
CA PHE A 390 9.92 5.32 25.35
C PHE A 390 9.42 4.90 23.96
N GLN A 391 10.33 4.45 23.09
CA GLN A 391 10.01 3.95 21.75
C GLN A 391 10.67 2.58 21.55
N PHE A 392 9.89 1.60 21.10
CA PHE A 392 10.39 0.29 20.68
C PHE A 392 10.05 0.09 19.20
N ARG A 393 11.07 -0.16 18.38
CA ARG A 393 10.96 -0.35 16.93
C ARG A 393 11.51 -1.72 16.56
N LYS A 394 10.89 -2.38 15.59
CA LYS A 394 11.41 -3.64 15.03
C LYS A 394 11.24 -3.65 13.52
N THR A 395 12.30 -3.91 12.79
CA THR A 395 12.27 -3.96 11.32
C THR A 395 12.81 -5.29 10.80
N ARG A 396 12.41 -5.62 9.57
CA ARG A 396 12.99 -6.70 8.79
C ARG A 396 13.00 -6.35 7.31
N GLN A 397 14.09 -6.70 6.63
CA GLN A 397 14.14 -6.79 5.19
C GLN A 397 14.51 -8.23 4.80
N LEU A 398 13.70 -8.80 3.90
CA LEU A 398 13.92 -10.09 3.26
C LEU A 398 14.21 -9.82 1.79
N SER A 399 15.40 -10.17 1.30
CA SER A 399 15.76 -10.02 -0.12
C SER A 399 16.12 -11.38 -0.69
N LEU A 400 15.23 -11.93 -1.52
CA LEU A 400 15.42 -13.22 -2.18
C LEU A 400 15.97 -12.99 -3.59
N SER A 401 17.21 -13.43 -3.84
CA SER A 401 17.77 -13.57 -5.18
C SER A 401 17.25 -14.86 -5.81
N LEU A 402 16.73 -14.73 -7.03
CA LEU A 402 16.28 -15.85 -7.87
C LEU A 402 17.34 -16.25 -8.91
N ILE A 403 18.49 -15.54 -8.93
CA ILE A 403 19.68 -15.87 -9.71
C ILE A 403 20.58 -16.81 -8.90
N ASP A 404 20.88 -16.42 -7.66
CA ASP A 404 21.80 -17.14 -6.76
C ASP A 404 21.08 -18.14 -5.83
N TYR A 405 19.75 -18.11 -5.85
CA TYR A 405 18.86 -18.86 -4.94
C TYR A 405 19.17 -18.63 -3.45
N GLN A 406 19.44 -17.37 -3.08
CA GLN A 406 19.83 -16.94 -1.74
C GLN A 406 18.82 -15.96 -1.14
N LEU A 407 18.53 -16.12 0.16
CA LEU A 407 17.72 -15.20 0.95
C LEU A 407 18.59 -14.47 1.98
N ALA A 408 18.76 -13.16 1.81
CA ALA A 408 19.26 -12.28 2.87
C ALA A 408 18.09 -11.85 3.77
N GLU A 409 18.17 -12.15 5.07
CA GLU A 409 17.25 -11.69 6.10
C GLU A 409 17.99 -10.77 7.08
N ASN A 410 17.76 -9.46 6.94
CA ASN A 410 18.26 -8.42 7.84
C ASN A 410 17.16 -8.09 8.85
N ARG A 411 17.43 -8.16 10.15
CA ARG A 411 16.51 -7.74 11.21
C ARG A 411 17.14 -6.64 12.06
N SER A 412 16.35 -5.66 12.46
CA SER A 412 16.76 -4.62 13.41
C SER A 412 15.79 -4.54 14.59
N THR A 413 16.31 -4.27 15.78
CA THR A 413 15.56 -4.10 17.01
C THR A 413 16.10 -2.89 17.76
N GLU A 414 15.31 -1.83 17.90
CA GLU A 414 15.75 -0.57 18.51
C GLU A 414 14.87 -0.20 19.70
N VAL A 415 15.50 0.11 20.84
CA VAL A 415 14.87 0.62 22.06
C VAL A 415 15.44 2.02 22.34
N THR A 416 14.59 3.04 22.27
CA THR A 416 14.94 4.44 22.56
C THR A 416 14.24 4.92 23.82
N LEU A 417 14.99 5.60 24.69
CA LEU A 417 14.55 6.24 25.93
C LEU A 417 15.01 7.70 25.92
N GLY A 418 14.07 8.62 25.69
CA GLY A 418 14.29 10.06 25.78
C GLY A 418 13.69 10.65 27.07
N VAL A 419 14.45 11.48 27.77
CA VAL A 419 14.02 12.23 28.96
C VAL A 419 14.38 13.70 28.77
N ASN A 420 13.38 14.57 28.85
CA ASN A 420 13.55 16.02 28.69
C ASN A 420 12.84 16.74 29.84
N TRP A 421 13.55 17.56 30.61
CA TRP A 421 13.01 18.30 31.75
C TRP A 421 13.33 19.79 31.62
N ARG A 422 12.31 20.64 31.69
CA ARG A 422 12.48 22.11 31.66
C ARG A 422 12.05 22.73 32.98
N ARG A 423 12.87 23.62 33.53
CA ARG A 423 12.51 24.46 34.69
C ARG A 423 12.75 25.93 34.37
N LYS A 424 11.71 26.75 34.54
CA LYS A 424 11.79 28.21 34.38
C LYS A 424 12.24 28.90 35.66
N GLY A 425 12.80 30.11 35.54
CA GLY A 425 13.13 30.97 36.68
C GLY A 425 14.17 30.40 37.63
N VAL A 426 15.14 29.62 37.11
CA VAL A 426 16.25 29.09 37.91
C VAL A 426 17.28 30.20 38.12
N PRO A 427 17.62 30.58 39.37
CA PRO A 427 18.54 31.68 39.63
C PRO A 427 20.01 31.23 39.56
N LEU A 428 20.45 30.72 38.40
CA LEU A 428 21.84 30.31 38.12
C LEU A 428 22.79 31.51 38.23
N ILE A 429 22.45 32.62 37.56
CA ILE A 429 23.14 33.91 37.70
C ILE A 429 22.15 34.87 38.39
N LYS A 430 22.38 35.15 39.68
CA LYS A 430 21.44 35.93 40.52
C LYS A 430 21.40 37.43 40.21
N LYS A 431 22.48 37.98 39.68
CA LYS A 431 22.59 39.39 39.27
C LYS A 431 23.56 39.53 38.09
N LEU A 432 23.15 40.30 37.09
CA LEU A 432 24.07 41.01 36.20
C LEU A 432 23.78 42.49 36.40
N GLY A 433 24.60 43.16 37.22
CA GLY A 433 24.32 44.51 37.73
C GLY A 433 23.04 44.56 38.57
N LYS A 434 22.10 45.46 38.19
CA LYS A 434 20.81 45.67 38.90
C LYS A 434 19.67 44.77 38.40
N MET A 435 19.84 44.02 37.31
CA MET A 435 18.76 43.21 36.72
C MET A 435 18.71 41.80 37.33
N LYS A 436 17.49 41.33 37.62
CA LYS A 436 17.21 39.94 38.03
C LYS A 436 16.98 39.10 36.77
N LEU A 437 17.86 38.13 36.51
CA LEU A 437 17.71 37.21 35.37
C LEU A 437 16.90 35.98 35.82
N ASP A 438 15.71 35.80 35.24
CA ASP A 438 15.00 34.52 35.30
C ASP A 438 15.53 33.62 34.17
N ASN A 439 16.38 32.65 34.53
CA ASN A 439 17.02 31.74 33.56
C ASN A 439 16.17 30.48 33.38
N ASP A 440 15.95 30.06 32.13
CA ASP A 440 15.30 28.78 31.81
C ASP A 440 16.36 27.68 31.65
N VAL A 441 16.25 26.61 32.44
CA VAL A 441 17.11 25.43 32.34
C VAL A 441 16.35 24.32 31.64
N THR A 442 16.98 23.67 30.66
CA THR A 442 16.47 22.45 30.02
C THR A 442 17.55 21.37 30.09
N PHE A 443 17.21 20.23 30.68
CA PHE A 443 18.05 19.03 30.70
C PHE A 443 17.45 18.00 29.74
N ARG A 444 18.27 17.43 28.86
CA ARG A 444 17.86 16.39 27.91
C ARG A 444 18.86 15.25 27.92
N LEU A 445 18.35 14.03 28.03
CA LEU A 445 19.09 12.77 27.96
C LEU A 445 18.34 11.87 26.99
N ASP A 446 18.98 11.48 25.90
CA ASP A 446 18.47 10.44 24.98
C ASP A 446 19.43 9.24 25.00
N PHE A 447 18.86 8.05 25.11
CA PHE A 447 19.55 6.78 24.99
C PHE A 447 18.86 5.98 23.88
N SER A 448 19.62 5.37 22.95
CA SER A 448 19.11 4.36 22.03
C SER A 448 20.02 3.16 22.05
N LEU A 449 19.44 1.97 22.20
CA LEU A 449 20.11 0.69 22.01
C LEU A 449 19.53 0.04 20.76
N ARG A 450 20.39 -0.24 19.78
CA ARG A 450 20.01 -0.90 18.53
C ARG A 450 20.82 -2.18 18.34
N ASP A 451 20.10 -3.24 18.06
CA ASP A 451 20.60 -4.57 17.72
C ASP A 451 20.27 -4.85 16.25
N ASP A 452 21.29 -5.14 15.44
CA ASP A 452 21.19 -5.42 14.00
C ASP A 452 21.79 -6.80 13.71
N ALA A 453 20.98 -7.70 13.17
CA ALA A 453 21.39 -9.05 12.83
C ALA A 453 21.07 -9.36 11.36
N THR A 454 22.06 -9.87 10.64
CA THR A 454 21.97 -10.23 9.21
C THR A 454 22.29 -11.70 9.06
N SER A 455 21.44 -12.44 8.36
CA SER A 455 21.73 -13.81 7.91
C SER A 455 21.56 -13.89 6.40
N ASN A 456 22.36 -14.73 5.73
CA ASN A 456 22.19 -15.07 4.32
C ASN A 456 22.09 -16.59 4.20
N THR A 457 20.94 -17.10 3.76
CA THR A 457 20.68 -18.53 3.65
C THR A 457 20.46 -18.91 2.18
N LYS A 458 21.29 -19.81 1.66
CA LYS A 458 21.11 -20.41 0.33
C LYS A 458 20.01 -21.49 0.36
N LEU A 459 19.26 -21.62 -0.72
CA LEU A 459 18.38 -22.76 -0.97
C LEU A 459 19.21 -23.99 -1.36
N ASP A 460 19.23 -24.95 -0.43
CA ASP A 460 19.79 -26.29 -0.53
C ASP A 460 21.35 -26.37 -0.59
#